data_AF-A0AAW2I7Y2-F1
#
_entry.id   AF-A0AAW2I7Y2-F1
#
_cell.length_a   1.000
_cell.length_b   1.000
_cell.length_c   1.000
_cell.angle_alpha   90.00
_cell.angle_beta   90.00
_cell.angle_gamma   90.00
#
_symmetry.space_group_name_H-M   'P 1'
#
loop_
_entity.id
_entity.type
_entity.pdbx_description
1 polymer ?
#
loop_
_entity_poly.entity_id
_entity_poly.type
_entity_poly.pdbx_seq_one_letter_code
_entity_poly.pdbx_strand_id
1 'polypeptide(L)'
;MNASECVAKGSALECAILSPTFKVREFQVNESFPFSIALSWKGSSPDVQNGASDNQQSTLVFPKGNPIPSVKALTFYRSGTFTVDVQYADASELQDPQG
;
A
#
# COMPACT_ATOMS: atom_id res chain seq x y z
N MET A 1 -26.88 -14.87 5.44
CA MET A 1 -25.99 -14.60 4.30
C MET A 1 -25.99 -15.83 3.42
N ASN A 2 -26.21 -15.71 2.10
CA ASN A 2 -26.10 -16.85 1.19
C ASN A 2 -24.62 -17.02 0.82
N ALA A 3 -24.01 -18.14 1.21
CA ALA A 3 -22.58 -18.37 1.04
C ALA A 3 -22.14 -18.35 -0.44
N SER A 4 -23.01 -18.76 -1.37
CA SER A 4 -22.70 -18.85 -2.79
C SER A 4 -22.77 -17.51 -3.51
N GLU A 5 -23.58 -16.57 -3.02
CA GLU A 5 -23.93 -15.34 -3.77
C GLU A 5 -23.47 -14.05 -3.09
N CYS A 6 -23.13 -14.09 -1.80
CA CYS A 6 -22.87 -12.88 -1.02
C CYS A 6 -21.70 -12.03 -1.57
N VAL A 7 -20.61 -12.68 -2.00
CA VAL A 7 -19.45 -11.99 -2.57
C VAL A 7 -19.81 -11.29 -3.88
N ALA A 8 -20.52 -11.98 -4.78
CA ALA A 8 -20.95 -11.43 -6.06
C ALA A 8 -21.91 -10.24 -5.87
N LYS A 9 -22.86 -10.34 -4.93
CA LYS A 9 -23.79 -9.25 -4.62
C LYS A 9 -23.09 -8.04 -4.00
N GLY A 10 -22.09 -8.25 -3.13
CA GLY A 10 -21.27 -7.18 -2.58
C GLY A 10 -20.46 -6.46 -3.66
N SER A 11 -19.81 -7.21 -4.56
CA SER A 11 -19.09 -6.64 -5.70
C SER A 11 -20.00 -5.83 -6.63
N ALA A 12 -21.19 -6.36 -6.95
CA ALA A 12 -22.16 -5.63 -7.76
C ALA A 12 -22.64 -4.32 -7.10
N LEU A 13 -22.79 -4.32 -5.77
CA LEU A 13 -23.12 -3.11 -5.02
C LEU A 13 -21.99 -2.07 -5.10
N GLU A 14 -20.73 -2.47 -4.92
CA GLU A 14 -19.58 -1.56 -5.04
C GLU A 14 -19.48 -0.95 -6.45
N CYS A 15 -19.69 -1.76 -7.50
CA CYS A 15 -19.77 -1.25 -8.87
C CYS A 15 -20.89 -0.21 -9.04
N ALA A 16 -22.02 -0.41 -8.38
CA ALA A 16 -23.13 0.54 -8.41
C ALA A 16 -22.84 1.82 -7.62
N ILE A 17 -22.09 1.74 -6.51
CA ILE A 17 -21.60 2.90 -5.73
C ILE A 17 -20.66 3.76 -6.57
N LEU A 18 -19.71 3.14 -7.29
CA LEU A 18 -18.73 3.83 -8.11
C LEU A 18 -19.28 4.36 -9.44
N SER A 19 -20.50 3.96 -9.83
CA SER A 19 -21.10 4.36 -11.10
C SER A 19 -21.59 5.81 -11.08
N PRO A 20 -21.16 6.67 -12.03
CA PRO A 20 -21.62 8.06 -12.08
C PRO A 20 -23.08 8.20 -12.51
N THR A 21 -23.66 7.16 -13.12
CA THR A 21 -25.02 7.18 -13.70
C THR A 21 -26.05 6.44 -12.86
N PHE A 22 -25.66 5.80 -11.77
CA PHE A 22 -26.54 4.98 -10.95
C PHE A 22 -26.46 5.43 -9.49
N LYS A 23 -27.60 5.79 -8.89
CA LYS A 23 -27.65 6.23 -7.50
C LYS A 23 -28.08 5.08 -6.60
N VAL A 24 -27.23 4.70 -5.68
CA VAL A 24 -27.53 3.75 -4.61
C VAL A 24 -27.72 4.46 -3.28
N ARG A 25 -28.24 3.74 -2.28
CA ARG A 25 -28.24 4.22 -0.89
C ARG A 25 -26.79 4.35 -0.42
N GLU A 26 -26.53 5.37 0.40
CA GLU A 26 -25.23 5.54 1.04
C GLU A 26 -24.84 4.29 1.84
N PHE A 27 -23.65 3.79 1.57
CA PHE A 27 -23.05 2.64 2.22
C PHE A 27 -21.56 2.90 2.35
N GLN A 28 -21.01 2.67 3.54
CA GLN A 28 -19.59 2.86 3.81
C GLN A 28 -18.93 1.52 4.07
N VAL A 29 -17.90 1.21 3.27
CA VAL A 29 -17.02 0.07 3.51
C VAL A 29 -15.78 0.57 4.24
N ASN A 30 -15.46 -0.05 5.37
CA ASN A 30 -14.24 0.25 6.13
C ASN A 30 -13.24 -0.89 5.91
N GLU A 31 -12.20 -0.62 5.13
CA GLU A 31 -11.12 -1.55 4.84
C GLU A 31 -9.79 -1.03 5.36
N SER A 32 -8.80 -1.92 5.43
CA SER A 32 -7.44 -1.55 5.84
C SER A 32 -6.37 -2.42 5.16
N PHE A 33 -5.16 -1.89 5.09
CA PHE A 33 -4.00 -2.61 4.56
C PHE A 33 -3.66 -3.82 5.45
N PRO A 34 -3.64 -5.05 4.92
CA PRO A 34 -3.36 -6.26 5.71
C PRO A 34 -1.88 -6.40 6.11
N PHE A 35 -0.99 -5.70 5.41
CA PHE A 35 0.46 -5.74 5.60
C PHE A 35 1.04 -4.33 5.58
N SER A 36 2.18 -4.17 6.23
CA SER A 36 2.93 -2.91 6.19
C SER A 36 3.64 -2.72 4.84
N ILE A 37 3.43 -1.58 4.18
CA ILE A 37 4.04 -1.21 2.89
C ILE A 37 5.06 -0.09 3.11
N ALA A 38 6.26 -0.27 2.58
CA ALA A 38 7.35 0.70 2.58
C ALA A 38 7.77 1.06 1.14
N LEU A 39 8.30 2.28 0.98
CA LEU A 39 8.99 2.71 -0.22
C LEU A 39 10.49 2.74 0.04
N SER A 40 11.31 2.25 -0.90
CA SER A 40 12.76 2.31 -0.82
C SER A 40 13.38 2.96 -2.06
N TRP A 41 14.53 3.61 -1.90
CA TRP A 41 15.25 4.29 -2.98
C TRP A 41 16.72 4.44 -2.63
N LYS A 42 17.59 4.59 -3.63
CA LYS A 42 19.03 4.82 -3.38
C LYS A 42 19.29 6.23 -2.85
N GLY A 43 20.13 6.38 -1.81
CA GLY A 43 20.60 7.65 -1.23
C GLY A 43 21.41 8.51 -2.22
N SER A 44 21.55 9.81 -1.94
CA SER A 44 22.18 10.78 -2.88
C SER A 44 23.58 11.25 -2.47
N SER A 45 24.14 10.77 -1.37
CA SER A 45 25.41 11.29 -0.82
C SER A 45 26.64 10.49 -1.26
N PRO A 46 27.72 11.15 -1.72
CA PRO A 46 29.07 10.57 -1.87
C PRO A 46 29.92 10.55 -0.58
N ASP A 47 29.50 11.19 0.52
CA ASP A 47 30.40 11.45 1.67
C ASP A 47 30.20 10.50 2.85
N VAL A 48 30.48 9.20 2.66
CA VAL A 48 30.87 8.33 3.77
C VAL A 48 32.10 7.52 3.37
N GLN A 49 33.27 8.09 3.66
CA GLN A 49 34.49 7.33 3.89
C GLN A 49 34.28 6.44 5.11
N ASN A 50 33.71 5.26 4.90
CA ASN A 50 33.96 4.04 5.67
C ASN A 50 33.14 2.93 5.03
N GLY A 51 33.83 1.89 4.56
CA GLY A 51 33.23 0.81 3.78
C GLY A 51 32.09 0.10 4.52
N ALA A 52 30.86 0.31 4.04
CA ALA A 52 29.74 -0.60 4.18
C ALA A 52 28.68 -0.26 3.11
N SER A 53 28.53 -1.15 2.13
CA SER A 53 27.32 -1.49 1.35
C SER A 53 26.21 -0.43 1.12
N ASP A 54 25.98 -0.11 -0.17
CA ASP A 54 24.72 0.38 -0.79
C ASP A 54 23.81 1.23 0.13
N ASN A 55 23.93 2.56 0.07
CA ASN A 55 23.13 3.54 0.83
C ASN A 55 21.63 3.50 0.43
N GLN A 56 20.90 2.42 0.71
CA GLN A 56 19.47 2.32 0.46
C GLN A 56 18.68 3.01 1.58
N GLN A 57 17.85 3.99 1.22
CA GLN A 57 16.90 4.64 2.10
C GLN A 57 15.54 3.93 1.98
N SER A 58 14.77 3.87 3.07
CA SER A 58 13.43 3.29 3.09
C SER A 58 12.52 4.03 4.07
N THR A 59 11.22 4.09 3.78
CA THR A 59 10.21 4.67 4.66
C THR A 59 8.90 3.90 4.63
N LEU A 60 8.31 3.67 5.80
CA LEU A 60 7.00 3.04 5.94
C LEU A 60 5.91 4.04 5.53
N VAL A 61 5.12 3.69 4.51
CA VAL A 61 4.05 4.55 3.99
C VAL A 61 2.67 4.13 4.48
N PHE A 62 2.37 2.83 4.45
CA PHE A 62 1.10 2.30 4.93
C PHE A 62 1.38 1.21 5.96
N PRO A 63 1.31 1.53 7.26
CA PRO A 63 1.38 0.51 8.29
C PRO A 63 0.26 -0.52 8.14
N LYS A 64 0.47 -1.74 8.61
CA LYS A 64 -0.60 -2.74 8.78
C LYS A 64 -1.77 -2.14 9.57
N GLY A 65 -2.99 -2.33 9.07
CA GLY A 65 -4.22 -1.77 9.62
C GLY A 65 -4.50 -0.32 9.20
N ASN A 66 -3.65 0.33 8.40
CA ASN A 66 -3.94 1.65 7.87
C ASN A 66 -5.23 1.61 7.00
N PRO A 67 -6.22 2.51 7.20
CA PRO A 67 -7.47 2.46 6.43
C PRO A 67 -7.27 2.61 4.92
N ILE A 68 -8.20 2.09 4.12
CA ILE A 68 -8.26 2.26 2.66
C ILE A 68 -9.59 2.96 2.30
N PRO A 69 -9.57 3.98 1.41
CA PRO A 69 -8.41 4.54 0.73
C PRO A 69 -7.54 5.44 1.63
N SER A 70 -6.24 5.50 1.35
CA SER A 70 -5.30 6.40 2.05
C SER A 70 -4.25 6.93 1.10
N VAL A 71 -3.86 8.19 1.29
CA VAL A 71 -2.85 8.89 0.48
C VAL A 71 -1.69 9.32 1.38
N LYS A 72 -0.45 9.03 0.94
CA LYS A 72 0.79 9.50 1.56
C LYS A 72 1.60 10.31 0.56
N ALA A 73 1.88 11.57 0.88
CA ALA A 73 2.75 12.43 0.08
C ALA A 73 4.21 12.31 0.55
N LEU A 74 5.14 12.10 -0.38
CA LEU A 74 6.57 12.05 -0.13
C LEU A 74 7.29 13.07 -1.03
N THR A 75 8.31 13.72 -0.48
CA THR A 75 9.13 14.70 -1.19
C THR A 75 10.56 14.19 -1.32
N PHE A 76 11.08 14.14 -2.55
CA PHE A 76 12.44 13.69 -2.85
C PHE A 76 13.25 14.86 -3.41
N TYR A 77 14.40 15.13 -2.81
CA TYR A 77 15.35 16.14 -3.31
C TYR A 77 16.45 15.44 -4.10
N ARG A 78 16.30 15.38 -5.42
CA ARG A 78 17.21 14.67 -6.34
C ARG A 78 17.51 15.51 -7.57
N SER A 79 18.77 15.49 -8.00
CA SER A 79 19.25 16.26 -9.16
C SER A 79 19.05 15.54 -10.50
N GLY A 80 18.72 14.24 -10.49
CA GLY A 80 18.51 13.44 -11.69
C GLY A 80 17.49 12.32 -11.46
N THR A 81 17.24 11.54 -12.52
CA THR A 81 16.34 10.38 -12.47
C THR A 81 16.80 9.38 -11.41
N PHE A 82 15.85 8.86 -10.64
CA PHE A 82 16.09 7.86 -9.61
C PHE A 82 14.93 6.86 -9.58
N THR A 83 15.19 5.69 -9.00
CA THR A 83 14.19 4.63 -8.83
C THR A 83 13.63 4.67 -7.41
N VAL A 84 12.33 4.42 -7.32
CA VAL A 84 11.62 4.14 -6.07
C VAL A 84 10.99 2.76 -6.20
N ASP A 85 11.29 1.89 -5.26
CA ASP A 85 10.73 0.55 -5.15
C ASP A 85 9.66 0.52 -4.05
N VAL A 86 8.67 -0.35 -4.24
CA VAL A 86 7.61 -0.62 -3.25
C VAL A 86 7.84 -2.02 -2.70
N GLN A 87 7.85 -2.17 -1.38
CA GLN A 87 8.08 -3.45 -0.73
C GLN A 87 7.21 -3.60 0.52
N TYR A 88 6.96 -4.85 0.93
CA TYR A 88 6.47 -5.10 2.28
C TYR A 88 7.56 -4.72 3.29
N ALA A 89 7.17 -4.04 4.36
CA ALA A 89 8.12 -3.58 5.38
C ALA A 89 8.68 -4.76 6.21
N ASP A 90 7.90 -5.82 6.38
CA ASP A 90 8.31 -7.07 7.03
C ASP A 90 7.82 -8.27 6.20
N ALA A 91 8.76 -9.05 5.66
CA ALA A 91 8.45 -10.27 4.90
C ALA A 91 7.92 -11.40 5.79
N SER A 92 8.16 -11.36 7.09
CA SER A 92 7.65 -12.34 8.06
C SER A 92 6.12 -12.24 8.19
N GLU A 93 5.55 -11.06 7.95
CA GLU A 93 4.09 -10.85 7.94
C GLU A 93 3.39 -11.56 6.76
N LEU A 94 4.13 -12.02 5.74
CA LEU A 94 3.59 -12.66 4.54
C LEU A 94 3.42 -14.18 4.68
N GLN A 95 3.81 -14.77 5.82
CA GLN A 95 3.61 -16.20 6.03
C GLN A 95 2.11 -16.51 6.10
N ASP A 96 1.65 -17.31 5.15
CA ASP A 96 0.29 -17.85 5.11
C ASP A 96 0.02 -18.60 6.42
N PRO A 97 -1.13 -18.42 7.11
CA PRO A 97 -1.52 -19.36 8.14
C PRO A 97 -1.55 -20.76 7.52
N GLN A 98 -0.56 -21.59 7.86
CA GLN A 98 -0.58 -23.00 7.48
C GLN A 98 -1.87 -23.60 8.03
N GLY A 99 -2.73 -24.04 7.10
CA GLY A 99 -4.01 -24.67 7.38
C GLY A 99 -3.87 -26.02 8.06
#